data_AF-A0A1M4RX07-F1
#
_entry.id   AF-A0A1M4RX07-F1
#
_cell.length_a   1.000
_cell.length_b   1.000
_cell.length_c   1.000
_cell.angle_alpha   90.00
_cell.angle_beta   90.00
_cell.angle_gamma   90.00
#
_symmetry.space_group_name_H-M   'P 1'
#
loop_
_entity.id
_entity.type
_entity.pdbx_description
1 polymer ?
#
loop_
_entity_poly.entity_id
_entity_poly.type
_entity_poly.pdbx_seq_one_letter_code
_entity_poly.pdbx_strand_id
1 'polypeptide(L)'
;MTSFSLPPRGPGGRRDLDELIEQLRGVNERLEKEVKQAEQEAERADAERAEAARRGELGPDWQTVQRRIDSGRTTVAAVFSGEDTSPEAKRLRKQVEENLGRLRNDWEAQRRTGSQTTPLDEMDELRRTSPRFP
;
A
#
# COMPACT_ATOMS: atom_id res chain seq x y z
N MET A 1 14.57 -29.29 48.94
CA MET A 1 13.24 -28.91 48.44
C MET A 1 13.09 -27.40 48.62
N THR A 2 13.42 -26.64 47.59
CA THR A 2 13.41 -25.16 47.65
C THR A 2 12.05 -24.68 47.18
N SER A 3 11.25 -24.14 48.11
CA SER A 3 9.92 -23.61 47.83
C SER A 3 10.05 -22.27 47.11
N PHE A 4 9.57 -22.18 45.87
CA PHE A 4 9.49 -20.92 45.13
C PHE A 4 8.22 -20.19 45.58
N SER A 5 8.39 -19.22 46.48
CA SER A 5 7.30 -18.36 46.94
C SER A 5 6.97 -17.33 45.85
N LEU A 6 5.83 -17.49 45.19
CA LEU A 6 5.26 -16.45 44.34
C LEU A 6 4.89 -15.24 45.21
N PRO A 7 5.20 -14.00 44.78
CA PRO A 7 4.77 -12.81 45.51
C PRO A 7 3.23 -12.69 45.51
N PRO A 8 2.64 -12.09 46.55
CA PRO A 8 1.19 -11.94 46.64
C PRO A 8 0.68 -11.08 45.49
N ARG A 9 -0.28 -11.63 44.73
CA ARG A 9 -1.05 -10.85 43.75
C ARG A 9 -1.89 -9.82 44.51
N GLY A 10 -1.42 -8.56 44.52
CA GLY A 10 -2.21 -7.44 44.98
C GLY A 10 -3.46 -7.23 44.10
N PRO A 11 -4.51 -6.59 44.63
CA PRO A 11 -5.80 -6.42 43.94
C PRO A 11 -5.76 -5.59 42.64
N GLY A 12 -4.62 -4.95 42.31
CA GLY A 12 -4.43 -4.16 41.08
C GLY A 12 -4.08 -4.97 39.84
N GLY A 13 -3.25 -6.02 39.94
CA GLY A 13 -2.69 -6.68 38.75
C GLY A 13 -3.68 -7.50 37.89
N ARG A 14 -4.88 -7.80 38.39
CA ARG A 14 -5.97 -8.35 37.56
C ARG A 14 -6.73 -7.26 36.80
N ARG A 15 -6.96 -6.11 37.45
CA ARG A 15 -7.62 -4.94 36.81
C ARG A 15 -6.76 -4.35 35.71
N ASP A 16 -5.44 -4.26 35.92
CA ASP A 16 -4.51 -3.74 34.92
C ASP A 16 -4.41 -4.66 33.69
N LEU A 17 -4.56 -5.98 33.89
CA LEU A 17 -4.61 -6.95 32.80
C LEU A 17 -5.95 -6.90 32.05
N ASP A 18 -7.06 -6.78 32.77
CA ASP A 18 -8.39 -6.66 32.17
C ASP A 18 -8.49 -5.37 31.35
N GLU A 19 -7.94 -4.25 31.85
CA GLU A 19 -7.88 -2.97 31.12
C GLU A 19 -6.99 -3.06 29.86
N LEU A 20 -5.84 -3.73 29.96
CA LEU A 20 -4.99 -3.98 28.80
C LEU A 20 -5.68 -4.86 27.74
N ILE A 21 -6.42 -5.88 28.15
CA ILE A 21 -7.17 -6.76 27.24
C ILE A 21 -8.27 -5.97 26.52
N GLU A 22 -9.00 -5.11 27.22
CA GLU A 22 -10.02 -4.24 26.61
C GLU A 22 -9.42 -3.21 25.66
N GLN A 23 -8.26 -2.63 26.00
CA GLN A 23 -7.52 -1.76 25.08
C GLN A 23 -7.06 -2.51 23.82
N LEU A 24 -6.53 -3.73 23.95
CA LEU A 24 -6.12 -4.55 22.81
C LEU A 24 -7.30 -4.95 21.92
N ARG A 25 -8.46 -5.26 22.50
CA ARG A 25 -9.70 -5.49 21.74
C ARG A 25 -10.10 -4.26 20.95
N GLY A 26 -10.11 -3.09 21.60
CA GLY A 26 -10.43 -1.83 20.93
C GLY A 26 -9.44 -1.46 19.81
N VAL A 27 -8.15 -1.82 19.96
CA VAL A 27 -7.15 -1.66 18.88
C VAL A 27 -7.41 -2.63 17.74
N ASN A 28 -7.68 -3.91 18.03
CA ASN A 28 -7.99 -4.90 16.99
C ASN A 28 -9.25 -4.52 16.20
N GLU A 29 -10.32 -4.10 16.87
CA GLU A 29 -11.57 -3.69 16.19
C GLU A 29 -11.35 -2.48 15.26
N ARG A 30 -10.49 -1.54 15.66
CA ARG A 30 -10.12 -0.41 14.80
C ARG A 30 -9.31 -0.85 13.60
N LEU A 31 -8.31 -1.71 13.81
CA LEU A 31 -7.50 -2.27 12.72
C LEU A 31 -8.35 -3.06 11.73
N GLU A 32 -9.25 -3.91 12.21
CA GLU A 32 -10.19 -4.64 11.35
C GLU A 32 -11.06 -3.69 10.51
N LYS A 33 -11.54 -2.61 11.12
CA LYS A 33 -12.32 -1.59 10.42
C LYS A 33 -11.48 -0.84 9.38
N GLU A 34 -10.26 -0.46 9.70
CA GLU A 34 -9.35 0.23 8.80
C GLU A 34 -8.96 -0.66 7.60
N VAL A 35 -8.63 -1.93 7.84
CA VAL A 35 -8.35 -2.91 6.77
C VAL A 35 -9.55 -3.04 5.85
N LYS A 36 -10.75 -3.22 6.41
CA LYS A 36 -11.97 -3.35 5.61
C LYS A 36 -12.29 -2.09 4.79
N GLN A 37 -12.00 -0.91 5.33
CA GLN A 37 -12.16 0.35 4.60
C GLN A 37 -11.16 0.45 3.46
N ALA A 38 -9.89 0.14 3.72
CA ALA A 38 -8.84 0.15 2.70
C ALA A 38 -9.14 -0.85 1.57
N GLU A 39 -9.64 -2.04 1.89
CA GLU A 39 -10.09 -3.03 0.90
C GLU A 39 -11.21 -2.48 0.00
N GLN A 40 -12.23 -1.84 0.59
CA GLN A 40 -13.33 -1.24 -0.17
C GLN A 40 -12.87 -0.10 -1.08
N GLU A 41 -11.94 0.73 -0.61
CA GLU A 41 -11.37 1.81 -1.39
C GLU A 41 -10.54 1.27 -2.55
N ALA A 42 -9.73 0.23 -2.31
CA ALA A 42 -8.97 -0.45 -3.34
C ALA A 42 -9.87 -1.08 -4.42
N GLU A 43 -10.94 -1.77 -4.02
CA GLU A 43 -11.92 -2.35 -4.94
C GLU A 43 -12.58 -1.28 -5.83
N ARG A 44 -12.95 -0.13 -5.25
CA ARG A 44 -13.53 0.98 -6.01
C ARG A 44 -12.54 1.57 -7.01
N ALA A 45 -11.31 1.84 -6.58
CA ALA A 45 -10.26 2.35 -7.45
C ALA A 45 -9.96 1.38 -8.60
N ASP A 46 -9.97 0.08 -8.32
CA ASP A 46 -9.78 -0.97 -9.33
C ASP A 46 -10.93 -1.04 -10.34
N ALA A 47 -12.17 -0.88 -9.87
CA ALA A 47 -13.34 -0.81 -10.75
C ALA A 47 -13.28 0.42 -11.67
N GLU A 48 -12.98 1.60 -11.12
CA GLU A 48 -12.87 2.85 -11.88
C GLU A 48 -11.76 2.76 -12.94
N ARG A 49 -10.58 2.26 -12.57
CA ARG A 49 -9.48 1.98 -13.50
C ARG A 49 -9.90 1.02 -14.60
N ALA A 50 -10.58 -0.07 -14.25
CA ALA A 50 -11.01 -1.07 -15.22
C ALA A 50 -12.00 -0.47 -16.23
N GLU A 51 -12.94 0.35 -15.78
CA GLU A 51 -13.87 1.06 -16.66
C GLU A 51 -13.15 2.06 -17.58
N ALA A 52 -12.25 2.89 -17.04
CA ALA A 52 -11.46 3.83 -17.82
C ALA A 52 -10.63 3.09 -18.89
N ALA A 53 -10.03 1.95 -18.54
CA ALA A 53 -9.32 1.10 -19.48
C ALA A 53 -10.26 0.55 -20.57
N ARG A 54 -11.46 0.07 -20.24
CA ARG A 54 -12.46 -0.41 -21.22
C ARG A 54 -12.87 0.70 -22.19
N ARG A 55 -13.09 1.92 -21.69
CA ARG A 55 -13.39 3.11 -22.49
C ARG A 55 -12.20 3.59 -23.33
N GLY A 56 -10.99 3.09 -23.06
CA GLY A 56 -9.76 3.45 -23.78
C GLY A 56 -9.10 4.74 -23.28
N GLU A 57 -9.57 5.31 -22.17
CA GLU A 57 -9.06 6.56 -21.60
C GLU A 57 -7.62 6.43 -21.10
N LEU A 58 -7.22 5.21 -20.72
CA LEU A 58 -5.85 4.90 -20.30
C LEU A 58 -4.93 4.52 -21.47
N GLY A 59 -5.44 4.48 -22.70
CA GLY A 59 -4.70 4.14 -23.90
C GLY A 59 -4.84 2.67 -24.37
N PRO A 60 -4.27 2.34 -25.54
CA PRO A 60 -4.57 1.11 -26.26
C PRO A 60 -3.97 -0.16 -25.62
N ASP A 61 -2.78 -0.08 -25.03
CA ASP A 61 -2.16 -1.21 -24.33
C ASP A 61 -2.97 -1.55 -23.06
N TRP A 62 -3.39 -0.53 -22.30
CA TRP A 62 -4.30 -0.70 -21.16
C TRP A 62 -5.63 -1.32 -21.55
N GLN A 63 -6.28 -0.84 -22.61
CA GLN A 63 -7.54 -1.42 -23.07
C GLN A 63 -7.37 -2.88 -23.49
N THR A 64 -6.24 -3.24 -24.10
CA THR A 64 -5.96 -4.63 -24.50
C THR A 64 -5.68 -5.54 -23.31
N VAL A 65 -4.90 -5.06 -22.34
CA VAL A 65 -4.66 -5.76 -21.07
C VAL A 65 -5.98 -5.92 -20.29
N GLN A 66 -6.83 -4.91 -20.24
CA GLN A 66 -8.12 -5.00 -19.55
C GLN A 66 -9.02 -6.07 -20.17
N ARG A 67 -9.07 -6.21 -21.51
CA ARG A 67 -9.79 -7.32 -22.16
C ARG A 67 -9.21 -8.69 -21.77
N ARG A 68 -7.91 -8.80 -21.52
CA ARG A 68 -7.28 -10.04 -21.04
C ARG A 68 -7.66 -10.32 -19.58
N ILE A 69 -7.69 -9.30 -18.73
CA ILE A 69 -8.16 -9.39 -17.33
C ILE A 69 -9.64 -9.81 -17.29
N ASP A 70 -10.50 -9.14 -18.05
CA ASP A 70 -11.94 -9.44 -18.12
C ASP A 70 -12.22 -10.87 -18.62
N SER A 71 -11.31 -11.46 -19.40
CA SER A 71 -11.38 -12.86 -19.85
C SER A 71 -10.62 -13.85 -18.95
N GLY A 72 -10.15 -13.41 -17.78
CA GLY A 72 -9.43 -14.26 -16.82
C GLY A 72 -8.06 -14.76 -17.30
N ARG A 73 -7.51 -14.17 -18.37
CA ARG A 73 -6.22 -14.59 -18.94
C ARG A 73 -5.01 -14.03 -18.18
N THR A 74 -5.21 -13.02 -17.35
CA THR A 74 -4.17 -12.35 -16.56
C THR A 74 -4.80 -11.54 -15.43
N THR A 75 -3.96 -10.95 -14.58
CA THR A 75 -4.36 -10.01 -13.52
C THR A 75 -3.49 -8.77 -13.57
N VAL A 76 -3.94 -7.67 -12.95
CA VAL A 76 -3.12 -6.46 -12.77
C VAL A 76 -1.79 -6.81 -12.08
N ALA A 77 -1.85 -7.63 -11.02
CA ALA A 77 -0.67 -8.09 -10.30
C ALA A 77 0.29 -8.90 -11.19
N ALA A 78 -0.23 -9.83 -12.02
CA ALA A 78 0.60 -10.61 -12.93
C ALA A 78 1.28 -9.74 -14.00
N VAL A 79 0.60 -8.69 -14.48
CA VAL A 79 1.19 -7.73 -15.42
C VAL A 79 2.35 -6.97 -14.80
N PHE A 80 2.16 -6.41 -13.60
CA PHE A 80 3.19 -5.56 -12.98
C PHE A 80 4.31 -6.34 -12.28
N SER A 81 4.06 -7.56 -11.82
CA SER A 81 5.12 -8.48 -11.36
C SER A 81 5.95 -9.05 -12.51
N GLY A 82 5.45 -9.00 -13.74
CA GLY A 82 6.11 -9.55 -14.93
C GLY A 82 5.79 -11.01 -15.23
N GLU A 83 4.91 -11.64 -14.45
CA GLU A 83 4.37 -12.99 -14.74
C GLU A 83 3.62 -13.03 -16.09
N ASP A 84 2.85 -11.98 -16.42
CA ASP A 84 2.30 -11.82 -17.77
C ASP A 84 3.37 -11.31 -18.72
N THR A 85 3.91 -12.24 -19.51
CA THR A 85 4.98 -11.97 -20.48
C THR A 85 4.46 -11.57 -21.87
N SER A 86 3.16 -11.32 -22.03
CA SER A 86 2.58 -10.90 -23.31
C SER A 86 3.15 -9.56 -23.81
N PRO A 87 3.16 -9.33 -25.13
CA PRO A 87 3.67 -8.09 -25.70
C PRO A 87 2.99 -6.85 -25.12
N GLU A 88 1.66 -6.89 -24.93
CA GLU A 88 0.87 -5.80 -24.38
C GLU A 88 1.25 -5.51 -22.92
N ALA A 89 1.37 -6.54 -22.09
CA ALA A 89 1.76 -6.40 -20.68
C ALA A 89 3.18 -5.80 -20.56
N LYS A 90 4.12 -6.27 -21.39
CA LYS A 90 5.49 -5.73 -21.44
C LYS A 90 5.52 -4.25 -21.85
N ARG A 91 4.76 -3.88 -22.90
CA ARG A 91 4.66 -2.48 -23.34
C ARG A 91 4.03 -1.61 -22.28
N LEU A 92 2.95 -2.08 -21.66
CA LEU A 92 2.26 -1.36 -20.59
C LEU A 92 3.19 -1.10 -19.40
N ARG A 93 3.88 -2.13 -18.91
CA ARG A 93 4.87 -1.97 -17.84
C ARG A 93 5.95 -0.96 -18.20
N LYS A 94 6.52 -1.07 -19.40
CA LYS A 94 7.55 -0.14 -19.88
C LYS A 94 7.04 1.30 -19.91
N GLN A 95 5.83 1.54 -20.40
CA GLN A 95 5.21 2.88 -20.40
C GLN A 95 5.04 3.43 -18.98
N VAL A 96 4.60 2.60 -18.03
CA VAL A 96 4.46 3.01 -16.62
C VAL A 96 5.83 3.32 -16.01
N GLU A 97 6.84 2.47 -16.23
CA GLU A 97 8.23 2.69 -15.79
C GLU A 97 8.80 4.01 -16.35
N GLU A 98 8.58 4.29 -17.64
CA GLU A 98 9.00 5.54 -18.28
C GLU A 98 8.28 6.76 -17.70
N ASN A 99 6.96 6.68 -17.48
CA ASN A 99 6.17 7.76 -16.92
C ASN A 99 6.60 8.09 -15.48
N LEU A 100 6.82 7.06 -14.65
CA LEU A 100 7.35 7.23 -13.29
C LEU A 100 8.76 7.84 -13.30
N GLY A 101 9.60 7.43 -14.26
CA GLY A 101 10.93 8.01 -14.45
C GLY A 101 10.87 9.51 -14.80
N ARG A 102 9.97 9.91 -15.70
CA ARG A 102 9.75 11.32 -16.05
C ARG A 102 9.25 12.12 -14.85
N LEU A 103 8.25 11.61 -14.16
CA LEU A 103 7.67 12.27 -12.98
C LEU A 103 8.73 12.51 -11.89
N ARG A 104 9.60 11.51 -11.64
CA ARG A 104 10.73 11.67 -10.71
C ARG A 104 11.68 12.77 -11.15
N ASN A 105 12.05 12.81 -12.44
CA ASN A 105 12.96 13.83 -12.97
C ASN A 105 12.33 15.24 -12.87
N ASP A 106 11.03 15.37 -13.09
CA ASP A 106 10.30 16.63 -12.95
C ASP A 106 10.32 17.13 -11.49
N TRP A 107 10.12 16.23 -10.52
CA TRP A 107 10.26 16.56 -9.10
C TRP A 107 11.69 16.97 -8.75
N GLU A 108 12.71 16.27 -9.24
CA GLU A 108 14.11 16.68 -9.03
C GLU A 108 14.39 18.08 -9.59
N ALA A 109 13.84 18.41 -10.76
CA ALA A 109 13.99 19.74 -11.33
C ALA A 109 13.31 20.81 -10.46
N GLN A 110 12.10 20.54 -9.95
CA GLN A 110 11.37 21.44 -9.05
C GLN A 110 12.11 21.67 -7.72
N ARG A 111 12.74 20.63 -7.17
CA ARG A 111 13.61 20.76 -5.97
C ARG A 111 14.79 21.67 -6.24
N ARG A 112 15.47 21.49 -7.38
CA ARG A 112 16.65 22.32 -7.75
C ARG A 112 16.29 23.80 -7.92
N THR A 113 15.10 24.10 -8.42
CA THR A 113 14.64 25.48 -8.59
C THR A 113 14.03 26.08 -7.31
N GLY A 114 13.85 25.29 -6.25
CA GLY A 114 13.24 25.73 -4.99
C GLY A 114 11.78 26.15 -5.14
N SER A 115 11.11 25.68 -6.20
CA SER A 115 9.81 26.23 -6.61
C SER A 115 8.66 25.77 -5.70
N GLN A 116 8.66 24.51 -5.27
CA GLN A 116 7.66 23.90 -4.39
C GLN A 116 8.24 22.67 -3.66
N THR A 117 7.63 22.28 -2.54
CA THR A 117 7.86 20.98 -1.89
C THR A 117 7.34 19.87 -2.80
N THR A 118 8.15 18.83 -3.00
CA THR A 118 7.84 17.69 -3.86
C THR A 118 7.66 16.41 -3.04
N PRO A 119 7.02 15.37 -3.59
CA PRO A 119 6.96 14.06 -2.92
C PRO A 119 8.32 13.49 -2.51
N LEU A 120 9.41 13.83 -3.22
CA LEU A 120 10.76 13.42 -2.85
C LEU A 120 11.26 14.09 -1.55
N ASP A 121 10.80 15.30 -1.24
CA ASP A 121 11.11 15.97 0.02
C ASP A 121 10.41 15.29 1.20
N GLU A 122 9.14 14.93 1.02
CA GLU A 122 8.35 14.18 2.02
C GLU A 122 8.96 12.80 2.30
N MET A 123 9.40 12.10 1.25
CA MET A 123 10.09 10.80 1.40
C MET A 123 11.43 10.93 2.15
N ASP A 124 12.19 11.99 1.91
CA ASP A 124 13.43 12.28 2.66
C ASP A 124 13.13 12.53 4.15
N GLU A 125 12.03 13.23 4.45
CA GLU A 125 11.57 13.47 5.81
C GLU A 125 11.12 12.19 6.50
N LEU A 126 10.30 11.36 5.85
CA LEU A 126 9.90 10.04 6.35
C LEU A 126 11.10 9.13 6.63
N ARG A 127 12.13 9.17 5.75
CA ARG A 127 13.37 8.41 5.98
C ARG A 127 14.16 8.93 7.17
N ARG A 128 14.09 10.23 7.47
CA ARG A 128 14.75 10.85 8.63
C ARG A 128 14.01 10.59 9.93
N THR A 129 12.68 10.53 9.89
CA THR A 129 11.81 10.32 11.06
C THR A 129 11.56 8.84 11.36
N SER A 130 11.82 7.95 10.40
CA SER A 130 11.74 6.50 10.61
C SER A 130 12.74 6.05 11.68
N PRO A 131 12.27 5.40 12.77
CA PRO A 131 13.16 4.89 13.80
C PRO A 131 14.10 3.84 13.19
N ARG A 132 15.40 4.06 13.32
CA ARG A 132 16.43 3.11 12.93
C ARG A 132 16.44 2.01 14.00
N PHE A 133 15.71 0.93 13.78
CA PHE A 133 15.75 -0.21 14.68
C PHE A 133 17.16 -0.85 14.62
N PRO A 134 17.83 -1.02 15.78
CA PRO A 134 19.16 -1.63 15.86
C PRO A 134 19.12 -3.14 15.57
#